data_AF-A0A0M3DDH2-F1
#
_entry.id   AF-A0A0M3DDH2-F1
#
_cell.length_a   1.000
_cell.length_b   1.000
_cell.length_c   1.000
_cell.angle_alpha   90.00
_cell.angle_beta   90.00
_cell.angle_gamma   90.00
#
_symmetry.space_group_name_H-M   'P 1'
#
loop_
_entity.id
_entity.type
_entity.pdbx_description
1 polymer ?
#
loop_
_entity_poly.entity_id
_entity_poly.type
_entity_poly.pdbx_seq_one_letter_code
_entity_poly.pdbx_strand_id
1 'polypeptide(L)'
;MSQELTFKEISNHLIEDERPSLYIKKILSDDRYSFELKDKLLKLETIDQNLKYHPEGNVLNHVLLVLDNAAQIKNFSKNSLAFMWAALLHDIGKLTTTKIRKGRITSYNHDLEGEKISKQILDKLTDNEDLKYTVSKLVRYHMQPLFFDKNLPFFSWKEMLKEIDYKEVALISMADRLGRGNITSETKKKELENLEKFKAYLKTREEK
;
A
#
# COMPACT_ATOMS: atom_id res chain seq x y z
N MET A 1 -22.64 -12.92 3.67
CA MET A 1 -22.09 -12.98 2.29
C MET A 1 -20.91 -13.94 2.29
N SER A 2 -20.70 -14.77 1.27
CA SER A 2 -19.51 -15.63 1.24
C SER A 2 -18.25 -14.79 1.05
N GLN A 3 -17.09 -15.30 1.48
CA GLN A 3 -15.82 -14.59 1.34
C GLN A 3 -15.44 -14.35 -0.12
N GLU A 4 -15.74 -15.32 -1.00
CA GLU A 4 -15.53 -15.20 -2.45
C GLU A 4 -16.40 -14.10 -3.09
N LEU A 5 -17.68 -14.01 -2.72
CA LEU A 5 -18.56 -12.93 -3.18
C LEU A 5 -18.05 -11.56 -2.70
N THR A 6 -17.54 -11.50 -1.46
CA THR A 6 -16.93 -10.28 -0.89
C THR A 6 -15.70 -9.86 -1.67
N PHE A 7 -14.81 -10.81 -1.98
CA PHE A 7 -13.61 -10.55 -2.77
C PHE A 7 -13.95 -10.02 -4.16
N LYS A 8 -14.91 -10.63 -4.85
CA LYS A 8 -15.32 -10.22 -6.20
C LYS A 8 -15.94 -8.82 -6.20
N GLU A 9 -16.84 -8.54 -5.24
CA GLU A 9 -17.49 -7.23 -5.12
C GLU A 9 -16.46 -6.12 -4.84
N ILE A 10 -15.57 -6.32 -3.86
CA ILE A 10 -14.49 -5.35 -3.57
C ILE A 10 -13.58 -5.19 -4.78
N SER A 11 -13.17 -6.29 -5.42
CA SER A 11 -12.28 -6.25 -6.59
C SER A 11 -12.89 -5.46 -7.74
N ASN A 12 -14.19 -5.61 -7.99
CA ASN A 12 -14.88 -4.82 -9.02
C ASN A 12 -14.81 -3.33 -8.71
N HIS A 13 -15.12 -2.92 -7.48
CA HIS A 13 -15.04 -1.51 -7.09
C HIS A 13 -13.60 -0.97 -7.10
N LEU A 14 -12.61 -1.80 -6.75
CA LEU A 14 -11.20 -1.44 -6.84
C LEU A 14 -10.76 -1.17 -8.29
N ILE A 15 -11.30 -1.90 -9.26
CA ILE A 15 -10.92 -1.76 -10.67
C ILE A 15 -11.75 -0.68 -11.38
N GLU A 16 -13.07 -0.71 -11.21
CA GLU A 16 -13.99 0.08 -12.04
C GLU A 16 -14.20 1.51 -11.50
N ASP A 17 -14.14 1.72 -10.18
CA ASP A 17 -14.44 3.04 -9.62
C ASP A 17 -13.26 4.01 -9.83
N GLU A 18 -13.57 5.26 -10.16
CA GLU A 18 -12.58 6.35 -10.14
C GLU A 18 -12.14 6.72 -8.71
N ARG A 19 -13.05 6.49 -7.75
CA ARG A 19 -12.84 6.76 -6.32
C ARG A 19 -13.28 5.59 -5.44
N PRO A 20 -12.52 4.47 -5.46
CA PRO A 20 -12.88 3.26 -4.70
C PRO A 20 -13.00 3.52 -3.19
N SER A 21 -12.36 4.57 -2.67
CA SER A 21 -12.48 4.94 -1.25
C SER A 21 -13.92 5.17 -0.80
N LEU A 22 -14.81 5.65 -1.68
CA LEU A 22 -16.21 5.87 -1.35
C LEU A 22 -16.94 4.56 -1.09
N TYR A 23 -16.68 3.55 -1.91
CA TYR A 23 -17.20 2.21 -1.70
C TYR A 23 -16.62 1.58 -0.42
N ILE A 24 -15.31 1.69 -0.20
CA ILE A 24 -14.68 1.20 1.04
C ILE A 24 -15.32 1.85 2.28
N LYS A 25 -15.55 3.17 2.28
CA LYS A 25 -16.25 3.85 3.39
C LYS A 25 -17.67 3.32 3.61
N LYS A 26 -18.41 3.09 2.53
CA LYS A 26 -19.78 2.54 2.58
C LYS A 26 -19.81 1.17 3.27
N ILE A 27 -18.90 0.25 2.92
CA ILE A 27 -18.85 -1.08 3.55
C ILE A 27 -18.36 -1.03 5.00
N LEU A 28 -17.51 -0.05 5.35
CA LEU A 28 -17.04 0.13 6.71
C LEU A 28 -18.17 0.63 7.64
N SER A 29 -19.06 1.48 7.13
CA SER A 29 -20.21 1.99 7.91
C SER A 29 -21.45 1.09 7.88
N ASP A 30 -21.42 -0.02 7.15
CA ASP A 30 -22.59 -0.89 6.96
C ASP A 30 -22.40 -2.22 7.71
N ASP A 31 -23.14 -2.40 8.80
CA ASP A 31 -23.07 -3.57 9.68
C ASP A 31 -23.47 -4.89 9.02
N ARG A 32 -24.11 -4.84 7.83
CA ARG A 32 -24.43 -6.03 7.06
C ARG A 32 -23.18 -6.70 6.48
N TYR A 33 -22.10 -5.95 6.32
CA TYR A 33 -20.79 -6.47 5.98
C TYR A 33 -20.05 -6.82 7.28
N SER A 34 -19.73 -8.10 7.47
CA SER A 34 -18.94 -8.59 8.61
C SER A 34 -17.91 -9.59 8.09
N PHE A 35 -16.67 -9.13 7.93
CA PHE A 35 -15.56 -9.95 7.48
C PHE A 35 -14.25 -9.36 8.01
N GLU A 36 -13.24 -10.21 8.17
CA GLU A 36 -11.99 -9.84 8.85
C GLU A 36 -11.29 -8.61 8.25
N LEU A 37 -11.34 -8.43 6.93
CA LEU A 37 -10.78 -7.24 6.28
C LEU A 37 -11.49 -5.95 6.76
N LYS A 38 -12.82 -5.94 6.94
CA LYS A 38 -13.55 -4.78 7.50
C LYS A 38 -13.03 -4.44 8.89
N ASP A 39 -12.93 -5.43 9.78
CA ASP A 39 -12.48 -5.23 11.16
C ASP A 39 -11.06 -4.68 11.22
N LYS A 40 -10.16 -5.18 10.36
CA LYS A 40 -8.79 -4.69 10.28
C LYS A 40 -8.71 -3.26 9.75
N LEU A 41 -9.49 -2.92 8.72
CA LEU A 41 -9.54 -1.56 8.17
C LEU A 41 -10.11 -0.55 9.19
N LEU A 42 -11.17 -0.90 9.92
CA LEU A 42 -11.71 -0.06 11.01
C LEU A 42 -10.66 0.20 12.09
N LYS A 43 -9.85 -0.81 12.46
CA LYS A 43 -8.76 -0.62 13.43
C LYS A 43 -7.70 0.38 12.95
N LEU A 44 -7.46 0.51 11.64
CA LEU A 44 -6.53 1.51 11.11
C LEU A 44 -7.00 2.95 11.36
N GLU A 45 -8.30 3.18 11.52
CA GLU A 45 -8.86 4.50 11.83
C GLU A 45 -8.40 5.00 13.20
N THR A 46 -8.20 4.08 14.15
CA THR A 46 -7.76 4.39 15.52
C THR A 46 -6.25 4.61 15.65
N ILE A 47 -5.50 4.46 14.56
CA ILE A 47 -4.04 4.60 14.56
C ILE A 47 -3.67 5.98 14.02
N ASP A 48 -3.37 6.90 14.94
CA ASP A 48 -2.87 8.22 14.59
C ASP A 48 -1.51 8.15 13.85
N GLN A 49 -1.28 9.14 13.00
CA GLN A 49 -0.02 9.32 12.29
C GLN A 49 0.61 10.68 12.63
N ASN A 50 1.88 10.81 12.26
CA ASN A 50 2.58 12.08 12.43
C ASN A 50 2.06 13.11 11.42
N LEU A 51 1.31 14.11 11.91
CA LEU A 51 0.67 15.16 11.12
C LEU A 51 1.61 15.95 10.20
N LYS A 52 2.92 15.99 10.49
CA LYS A 52 3.91 16.61 9.59
C LYS A 52 4.03 15.86 8.25
N TYR A 53 3.93 14.54 8.29
CA TYR A 53 4.11 13.67 7.12
C TYR A 53 2.78 13.11 6.58
N HIS A 54 1.76 13.10 7.45
CA HIS A 54 0.43 12.53 7.24
C HIS A 54 -0.61 13.52 7.78
N PRO A 55 -0.80 14.69 7.12
CA PRO A 55 -1.77 15.69 7.57
C PRO A 55 -3.23 15.18 7.57
N GLU A 56 -3.51 14.08 6.89
CA GLU A 56 -4.78 13.36 6.90
C GLU A 56 -5.11 12.63 8.23
N GLY A 57 -4.19 12.65 9.19
CA GLY A 57 -4.47 12.27 10.58
C GLY A 57 -4.16 10.82 10.91
N ASN A 58 -4.96 9.87 10.43
CA ASN A 58 -4.86 8.45 10.78
C ASN A 58 -4.50 7.56 9.59
N VAL A 59 -4.20 6.28 9.85
CA VAL A 59 -3.76 5.34 8.82
C VAL A 59 -4.88 5.03 7.82
N LEU A 60 -6.14 4.88 8.25
CA LEU A 60 -7.24 4.59 7.33
C LEU A 60 -7.45 5.74 6.32
N ASN A 61 -7.43 7.00 6.79
CA ASN A 61 -7.55 8.16 5.93
C ASN A 61 -6.44 8.19 4.87
N HIS A 62 -5.20 7.87 5.25
CA HIS A 62 -4.07 7.73 4.33
C HIS A 62 -4.32 6.64 3.29
N VAL A 63 -4.65 5.42 3.74
CA VAL A 63 -4.97 4.29 2.85
C VAL A 63 -6.04 4.65 1.83
N LEU A 64 -7.10 5.35 2.24
CA LEU A 64 -8.17 5.76 1.34
C LEU A 64 -7.74 6.82 0.31
N LEU A 65 -6.86 7.76 0.68
CA LEU A 65 -6.28 8.71 -0.27
C LEU A 65 -5.33 8.03 -1.26
N VAL A 66 -4.51 7.09 -0.78
CA VAL A 66 -3.61 6.27 -1.63
C VAL A 66 -4.43 5.42 -2.59
N LEU A 67 -5.56 4.86 -2.14
CA LEU A 67 -6.44 4.04 -2.98
C LEU A 67 -7.03 4.83 -4.15
N ASP A 68 -7.55 6.03 -3.89
CA ASP A 68 -8.08 6.90 -4.94
C ASP A 68 -6.96 7.33 -5.91
N ASN A 69 -5.75 7.60 -5.42
CA ASN A 69 -4.61 7.92 -6.29
C ASN A 69 -4.15 6.72 -7.14
N ALA A 70 -4.12 5.53 -6.54
CA ALA A 70 -3.81 4.29 -7.24
C ALA A 70 -4.81 4.05 -8.38
N ALA A 71 -6.10 4.30 -8.16
CA ALA A 71 -7.14 4.13 -9.18
C ALA A 71 -6.89 4.94 -10.46
N GLN A 72 -6.21 6.09 -10.34
CA GLN A 72 -5.86 6.98 -11.47
C GLN A 72 -4.65 6.49 -12.28
N ILE A 73 -3.80 5.65 -11.69
CA ILE A 73 -2.54 5.19 -12.31
C ILE A 73 -2.47 3.68 -12.49
N LYS A 74 -3.52 2.93 -12.11
CA LYS A 74 -3.57 1.47 -12.18
C LYS A 74 -3.31 0.87 -13.56
N ASN A 75 -3.59 1.63 -14.63
CA ASN A 75 -3.36 1.19 -16.01
C ASN A 75 -1.86 1.16 -16.40
N PHE A 76 -0.98 1.76 -15.58
CA PHE A 76 0.47 1.62 -15.73
C PHE A 76 1.02 0.34 -15.08
N SER A 77 0.22 -0.33 -14.24
CA SER A 77 0.59 -1.61 -13.64
C SER A 77 0.38 -2.73 -14.65
N LYS A 78 1.29 -3.72 -14.62
CA LYS A 78 1.14 -4.98 -15.36
C LYS A 78 0.00 -5.85 -14.82
N ASN A 79 -0.40 -5.64 -13.56
CA ASN A 79 -1.49 -6.34 -12.90
C ASN A 79 -2.27 -5.36 -12.02
N SER A 80 -3.18 -4.61 -12.65
CA SER A 80 -3.97 -3.57 -11.98
C SER A 80 -4.74 -4.08 -10.75
N LEU A 81 -5.19 -5.35 -10.76
CA LEU A 81 -5.89 -5.92 -9.61
C LEU A 81 -4.96 -6.11 -8.41
N ALA A 82 -3.78 -6.71 -8.62
CA ALA A 82 -2.79 -6.85 -7.55
C ALA A 82 -2.32 -5.49 -7.04
N PHE A 83 -2.13 -4.53 -7.94
CA PHE A 83 -1.75 -3.16 -7.60
C PHE A 83 -2.78 -2.46 -6.71
N MET A 84 -4.07 -2.54 -7.07
CA MET A 84 -5.14 -1.91 -6.28
C MET A 84 -5.34 -2.58 -4.91
N TRP A 85 -5.24 -3.91 -4.84
CA TRP A 85 -5.25 -4.62 -3.56
C TRP A 85 -4.03 -4.27 -2.70
N ALA A 86 -2.85 -4.12 -3.29
CA ALA A 86 -1.67 -3.66 -2.58
C ALA A 86 -1.86 -2.22 -2.06
N ALA A 87 -2.50 -1.33 -2.81
CA ALA A 87 -2.81 0.03 -2.34
C ALA A 87 -3.70 0.04 -1.10
N LEU A 88 -4.75 -0.80 -1.08
CA LEU A 88 -5.64 -0.96 0.07
C LEU A 88 -4.92 -1.52 1.30
N LEU A 89 -3.88 -2.34 1.11
CA LEU A 89 -3.22 -3.10 2.17
C LEU A 89 -1.80 -2.64 2.52
N HIS A 90 -1.23 -1.66 1.81
CA HIS A 90 0.20 -1.31 1.91
C HIS A 90 0.66 -1.02 3.35
N ASP A 91 -0.21 -0.40 4.14
CA ASP A 91 0.05 0.03 5.50
C ASP A 91 -0.58 -0.88 6.57
N ILE A 92 -1.14 -2.04 6.19
CA ILE A 92 -1.88 -2.91 7.11
C ILE A 92 -1.03 -3.42 8.28
N GLY A 93 0.28 -3.52 8.10
CA GLY A 93 1.22 -3.91 9.16
C GLY A 93 1.34 -2.89 10.29
N LYS A 94 0.85 -1.67 10.13
CA LYS A 94 0.78 -0.68 11.22
C LYS A 94 -0.08 -1.17 12.38
N LEU A 95 -1.06 -2.04 12.12
CA LEU A 95 -1.90 -2.69 13.15
C LEU A 95 -1.10 -3.33 14.30
N THR A 96 0.04 -3.95 13.99
CA THR A 96 0.84 -4.70 14.99
C THR A 96 2.15 -4.00 15.36
N THR A 97 2.54 -2.98 14.61
CA THR A 97 3.89 -2.38 14.71
C THR A 97 3.90 -0.94 15.20
N THR A 98 2.78 -0.22 15.14
CA THR A 98 2.69 1.16 15.62
C THR A 98 2.80 1.24 17.14
N LYS A 99 3.77 2.02 17.63
CA LYS A 99 3.91 2.34 19.06
C LYS A 99 4.34 3.79 19.25
N ILE A 100 4.00 4.35 20.42
CA ILE A 100 4.53 5.64 20.86
C ILE A 100 5.89 5.40 21.53
N ARG A 101 6.94 6.02 20.99
CA ARG A 101 8.30 5.95 21.52
C ARG A 101 8.84 7.36 21.70
N LYS A 102 9.12 7.75 22.95
CA LYS A 102 9.61 9.11 23.29
C LYS A 102 8.72 10.23 22.70
N GLY A 103 7.40 10.08 22.81
CA GLY A 103 6.42 11.03 22.28
C GLY A 103 6.27 11.04 20.76
N ARG A 104 6.93 10.12 20.03
CA ARG A 104 6.80 9.98 18.57
C ARG A 104 6.09 8.68 18.23
N ILE A 105 5.13 8.77 17.31
CA ILE A 105 4.49 7.59 16.73
C ILE A 105 5.44 6.97 15.71
N THR A 106 5.75 5.68 15.86
CA THR A 106 6.59 4.94 14.91
C THR A 106 6.06 3.54 14.63
N SER A 107 6.18 3.11 13.37
CA SER A 107 5.72 1.82 12.85
C SER A 107 6.89 1.05 12.21
N TYR A 108 7.86 0.65 13.02
CA TYR A 108 9.03 -0.07 12.52
C TYR A 108 8.65 -1.47 12.03
N ASN A 109 9.18 -1.87 10.88
CA ASN A 109 8.94 -3.17 10.22
C ASN A 109 7.48 -3.42 9.83
N HIS A 110 6.67 -2.38 9.65
CA HIS A 110 5.27 -2.52 9.23
C HIS A 110 5.14 -3.07 7.81
N ASP A 111 6.16 -2.92 6.98
CA ASP A 111 6.29 -3.53 5.67
C ASP A 111 6.40 -5.06 5.76
N LEU A 112 7.26 -5.57 6.65
CA LEU A 112 7.44 -7.01 6.89
C LEU A 112 6.20 -7.66 7.53
N GLU A 113 5.58 -6.98 8.49
CA GLU A 113 4.32 -7.47 9.09
C GLU A 113 3.14 -7.31 8.12
N GLY A 114 3.15 -6.25 7.30
CA GLY A 114 2.15 -6.00 6.28
C GLY A 114 2.12 -7.10 5.22
N GLU A 115 3.28 -7.59 4.78
CA GLU A 115 3.38 -8.74 3.88
C GLU A 115 2.62 -9.96 4.44
N LYS A 116 2.89 -10.34 5.69
CA LYS A 116 2.26 -11.49 6.33
C LYS A 116 0.75 -11.31 6.47
N ILE A 117 0.33 -10.14 6.98
CA ILE A 117 -1.09 -9.86 7.22
C ILE A 117 -1.86 -9.77 5.90
N SER A 118 -1.27 -9.16 4.87
CA SER A 118 -1.91 -9.05 3.55
C SER A 118 -2.14 -10.43 2.92
N LYS A 119 -1.15 -11.34 2.98
CA LYS A 119 -1.33 -12.73 2.55
C LYS A 119 -2.42 -13.45 3.35
N GLN A 120 -2.43 -13.34 4.68
CA GLN A 120 -3.45 -13.97 5.53
C GLN A 120 -4.88 -13.49 5.22
N ILE A 121 -5.04 -12.20 4.90
CA ILE A 121 -6.33 -11.64 4.47
C ILE A 121 -6.75 -12.28 3.14
N LEU A 122 -5.85 -12.30 2.15
CA LEU A 122 -6.17 -12.81 0.82
C LEU A 122 -6.35 -14.34 0.79
N ASP A 123 -5.66 -15.09 1.66
CA ASP A 123 -5.85 -16.53 1.83
C ASP A 123 -7.30 -16.89 2.21
N LYS A 124 -8.02 -15.97 2.83
CA LYS A 124 -9.44 -16.14 3.18
C LYS A 124 -10.39 -15.59 2.13
N LEU A 125 -9.91 -14.85 1.14
CA LEU A 125 -10.75 -14.14 0.17
C LEU A 125 -10.71 -14.76 -1.22
N THR A 126 -9.63 -15.43 -1.58
CA THR A 126 -9.43 -15.99 -2.92
C THR A 126 -8.45 -17.17 -2.88
N ASP A 127 -8.49 -18.03 -3.90
CA ASP A 127 -7.51 -19.11 -4.12
C ASP A 127 -6.41 -18.72 -5.13
N ASN A 128 -6.42 -17.49 -5.63
CA ASN A 128 -5.43 -17.02 -6.60
C ASN A 128 -4.06 -16.77 -5.94
N GLU A 129 -3.17 -17.75 -5.98
CA GLU A 129 -1.83 -17.67 -5.39
C GLU A 129 -0.94 -16.58 -6.01
N ASP A 130 -1.02 -16.37 -7.32
CA ASP A 130 -0.23 -15.33 -8.00
C ASP A 130 -0.64 -13.93 -7.51
N LEU A 131 -1.94 -13.69 -7.34
CA LEU A 131 -2.46 -12.45 -6.78
C LEU A 131 -1.99 -12.26 -5.32
N LYS A 132 -2.16 -13.29 -4.48
CA LYS A 132 -1.72 -13.25 -3.08
C LYS A 132 -0.24 -12.92 -2.96
N TYR A 133 0.58 -13.62 -3.74
CA TYR A 133 2.02 -13.42 -3.77
C TYR A 133 2.34 -11.98 -4.21
N THR A 134 1.81 -11.54 -5.35
CA THR A 134 2.09 -10.21 -5.92
C THR A 134 1.68 -9.10 -4.94
N VAL A 135 0.48 -9.17 -4.36
CA VAL A 135 0.02 -8.20 -3.36
C VAL A 135 0.96 -8.17 -2.16
N SER A 136 1.28 -9.34 -1.60
CA SER A 136 2.15 -9.41 -0.41
C SER A 136 3.53 -8.80 -0.65
N LYS A 137 4.10 -8.97 -1.86
CA LYS A 137 5.40 -8.39 -2.22
C LYS A 137 5.34 -6.90 -2.50
N LEU A 138 4.27 -6.41 -3.12
CA LEU A 138 4.07 -4.97 -3.26
C LEU A 138 3.90 -4.30 -1.89
N VAL A 139 3.17 -4.92 -0.96
CA VAL A 139 3.05 -4.45 0.43
C VAL A 139 4.42 -4.50 1.13
N ARG A 140 5.19 -5.58 0.99
CA ARG A 140 6.54 -5.70 1.58
C ARG A 140 7.50 -4.61 1.10
N TYR A 141 7.43 -4.24 -0.17
CA TYR A 141 8.45 -3.40 -0.79
C TYR A 141 8.02 -1.95 -1.04
N HIS A 142 6.80 -1.54 -0.69
CA HIS A 142 6.25 -0.21 -1.01
C HIS A 142 7.13 0.97 -0.55
N MET A 143 7.92 0.81 0.54
CA MET A 143 8.83 1.83 1.05
C MET A 143 10.24 1.81 0.43
N GLN A 144 10.63 0.79 -0.35
CA GLN A 144 12.01 0.63 -0.83
C GLN A 144 12.54 1.85 -1.62
N PRO A 145 11.72 2.57 -2.42
CA PRO A 145 12.16 3.82 -3.04
C PRO A 145 12.58 4.92 -2.07
N LEU A 146 12.27 4.82 -0.77
CA LEU A 146 12.72 5.77 0.25
C LEU A 146 14.14 5.51 0.75
N PHE A 147 14.73 4.36 0.45
CA PHE A 147 15.95 3.87 1.09
C PHE A 147 17.18 3.77 0.16
N PHE A 148 16.97 3.75 -1.16
CA PHE A 148 18.00 3.35 -2.13
C PHE A 148 19.27 4.22 -2.14
N ASP A 149 19.16 5.50 -1.79
CA ASP A 149 20.25 6.49 -1.81
C ASP A 149 20.80 6.83 -0.42
N LYS A 150 20.35 6.13 0.63
CA LYS A 150 20.65 6.50 2.03
C LYS A 150 21.58 5.53 2.77
N ASN A 151 22.11 4.52 2.09
CA ASN A 151 22.92 3.45 2.70
C ASN A 151 22.27 2.86 3.96
N LEU A 152 20.94 2.70 3.94
CA LEU A 152 20.17 2.19 5.07
C LEU A 152 20.14 0.65 5.04
N PRO A 153 20.21 -0.01 6.21
CA PRO A 153 20.20 -1.48 6.28
C PRO A 153 18.85 -2.09 5.85
N PHE A 154 17.81 -1.26 5.67
CA PHE A 154 16.46 -1.68 5.29
C PHE A 154 16.24 -1.74 3.78
N PHE A 155 17.24 -1.36 2.98
CA PHE A 155 17.16 -1.42 1.53
C PHE A 155 17.52 -2.82 1.00
N SER A 156 16.51 -3.62 0.70
CA SER A 156 16.62 -5.04 0.32
C SER A 156 16.47 -5.25 -1.19
N TRP A 157 17.27 -4.53 -1.98
CA TRP A 157 17.08 -4.49 -3.43
C TRP A 157 17.35 -5.81 -4.14
N LYS A 158 18.27 -6.64 -3.63
CA LYS A 158 18.61 -7.93 -4.25
C LYS A 158 17.46 -8.92 -4.12
N GLU A 159 16.87 -9.00 -2.93
CA GLU A 159 15.71 -9.83 -2.64
C GLU A 159 14.50 -9.33 -3.42
N MET A 160 14.27 -8.02 -3.41
CA MET A 160 13.18 -7.39 -4.15
C MET A 160 13.24 -7.71 -5.66
N LEU A 161 14.40 -7.55 -6.32
CA LEU A 161 14.53 -7.84 -7.76
C LEU A 161 14.29 -9.32 -8.11
N LYS A 162 14.48 -10.24 -7.16
CA LYS A 162 14.16 -11.67 -7.35
C LYS A 162 12.67 -11.96 -7.21
N GLU A 163 11.95 -11.13 -6.46
CA GLU A 163 10.58 -11.42 -6.04
C GLU A 163 9.53 -10.62 -6.82
N ILE A 164 9.84 -9.41 -7.28
CA ILE A 164 8.89 -8.50 -7.93
C ILE A 164 9.57 -7.52 -8.89
N ASP A 165 8.85 -7.06 -9.92
CA ASP A 165 9.32 -5.97 -10.78
C ASP A 165 9.40 -4.66 -9.98
N TYR A 166 10.58 -4.05 -9.93
CA TYR A 166 10.79 -2.80 -9.22
C TYR A 166 9.99 -1.62 -9.80
N LYS A 167 9.52 -1.70 -11.04
CA LYS A 167 8.63 -0.70 -11.64
C LYS A 167 7.25 -0.73 -10.99
N GLU A 168 6.75 -1.91 -10.62
CA GLU A 168 5.51 -2.04 -9.84
C GLU A 168 5.71 -1.49 -8.42
N VAL A 169 6.88 -1.73 -7.82
CA VAL A 169 7.26 -1.15 -6.52
C VAL A 169 7.33 0.38 -6.59
N ALA A 170 7.91 0.93 -7.66
CA ALA A 170 7.94 2.36 -7.90
C ALA A 170 6.53 2.93 -8.07
N LEU A 171 5.63 2.20 -8.75
CA LEU A 171 4.25 2.64 -8.97
C LEU A 171 3.44 2.65 -7.68
N ILE A 172 3.55 1.63 -6.81
CA ILE A 172 2.83 1.62 -5.52
C ILE A 172 3.39 2.69 -4.57
N SER A 173 4.70 2.91 -4.60
CA SER A 173 5.32 4.01 -3.88
C SER A 173 4.84 5.36 -4.42
N MET A 174 4.66 5.52 -5.73
CA MET A 174 4.06 6.73 -6.30
C MET A 174 2.66 6.99 -5.74
N ALA A 175 1.80 5.98 -5.70
CA ALA A 175 0.46 6.11 -5.12
C ALA A 175 0.51 6.50 -3.63
N ASP A 176 1.40 5.89 -2.83
CA ASP A 176 1.58 6.22 -1.40
C ASP A 176 2.08 7.66 -1.20
N ARG A 177 3.12 8.05 -1.95
CA ARG A 177 3.77 9.36 -1.77
C ARG A 177 2.91 10.50 -2.28
N LEU A 178 2.13 10.26 -3.34
CA LEU A 178 1.19 11.24 -3.90
C LEU A 178 -0.22 11.18 -3.29
N GLY A 179 -0.52 10.13 -2.54
CA GLY A 179 -1.79 9.94 -1.83
C GLY A 179 -1.84 10.55 -0.44
N ARG A 180 -1.45 11.82 -0.29
CA ARG A 180 -1.41 12.53 1.00
C ARG A 180 -2.15 13.86 0.93
N GLY A 181 -2.60 14.35 2.09
CA GLY A 181 -3.14 15.70 2.16
C GLY A 181 -2.07 16.75 1.85
N ASN A 182 -2.49 17.90 1.31
CA ASN A 182 -1.66 19.11 1.15
C ASN A 182 -0.37 18.94 0.32
N ILE A 183 -0.36 18.06 -0.68
CA ILE A 183 0.79 17.92 -1.59
C ILE A 183 0.91 19.15 -2.49
N THR A 184 2.07 19.81 -2.39
CA THR A 184 2.44 20.92 -3.28
C THR A 184 3.02 20.40 -4.60
N SER A 185 2.96 21.21 -5.65
CA SER A 185 3.59 20.89 -6.95
C SER A 185 5.09 20.60 -6.82
N GLU A 186 5.78 21.33 -5.92
CA GLU A 186 7.20 21.11 -5.62
C GLU A 186 7.46 19.73 -4.99
N THR A 187 6.64 19.36 -3.99
CA THR A 187 6.73 18.04 -3.36
C THR A 187 6.46 16.94 -4.37
N LYS A 188 5.40 17.08 -5.17
CA LYS A 188 5.07 16.13 -6.24
C LYS A 188 6.23 15.95 -7.21
N LYS A 189 6.83 17.03 -7.70
CA LYS A 189 7.98 16.99 -8.60
C LYS A 189 9.15 16.23 -7.98
N LYS A 190 9.49 16.53 -6.73
CA LYS A 190 10.57 15.87 -6.00
C LYS A 190 10.34 14.37 -5.81
N GLU A 191 9.12 13.96 -5.45
CA GLU A 191 8.79 12.54 -5.30
C GLU A 191 8.91 11.80 -6.65
N LEU A 192 8.45 12.40 -7.74
CA LEU A 192 8.60 11.82 -9.09
C LEU A 192 10.08 11.70 -9.49
N GLU A 193 10.89 12.73 -9.25
CA GLU A 193 12.34 12.68 -9.51
C GLU A 193 13.04 11.58 -8.68
N ASN A 194 12.64 11.40 -7.43
CA ASN A 194 13.18 10.33 -6.58
C ASN A 194 12.83 8.94 -7.13
N LEU A 195 11.60 8.75 -7.64
CA LEU A 195 11.17 7.50 -8.27
C LEU A 195 11.94 7.21 -9.57
N GLU A 196 12.23 8.24 -10.38
CA GLU A 196 13.10 8.07 -11.56
C GLU A 196 14.52 7.67 -11.16
N LYS A 197 15.09 8.31 -10.13
CA LYS A 197 16.41 7.94 -9.60
C LYS A 197 16.43 6.51 -9.05
N PHE A 198 15.39 6.09 -8.33
CA PHE A 198 15.23 4.71 -7.85
C PHE A 198 15.22 3.71 -9.01
N LYS A 199 14.41 3.98 -10.05
CA LYS A 199 14.34 3.13 -11.25
C LYS A 199 15.69 3.05 -11.98
N ALA A 200 16.35 4.19 -12.17
CA ALA A 200 17.68 4.23 -12.78
C ALA A 200 18.72 3.46 -11.95
N TYR A 201 18.68 3.62 -10.62
CA TYR A 201 19.56 2.90 -9.69
C TYR A 201 19.42 1.38 -9.83
N LEU A 202 18.19 0.87 -9.92
CA LEU A 202 17.95 -0.57 -10.05
C LEU A 202 18.22 -1.10 -11.45
N LYS A 203 17.92 -0.34 -12.50
CA LYS A 203 18.25 -0.71 -13.88
C LYS A 203 19.72 -1.08 -14.04
N THR A 204 20.63 -0.25 -13.51
CA THR A 204 22.09 -0.52 -13.57
C THR A 204 22.56 -1.78 -12.81
N ARG A 205 21.69 -2.37 -11.99
CA ARG A 205 21.96 -3.55 -11.17
C ARG A 205 21.22 -4.79 -11.63
N GLU A 206 20.06 -4.63 -12.27
CA GLU A 206 19.33 -5.70 -12.95
C GLU A 206 20.11 -6.21 -14.17
N GLU A 207 20.85 -5.32 -14.85
CA GLU A 207 21.68 -5.64 -16.03
C GLU A 207 23.02 -6.32 -15.68
N LYS A 208 23.28 -6.66 -14.41
CA LYS A 208 24.54 -7.29 -13.92
C LYS A 208 24.30 -8.67 -13.34
#